data_AF-A0A529N9U3-F1
#
_entry.id   AF-A0A529N9U3-F1
#
_cell.length_a   1.000
_cell.length_b   1.000
_cell.length_c   1.000
_cell.angle_alpha   90.00
_cell.angle_beta   90.00
_cell.angle_gamma   90.00
#
_symmetry.space_group_name_H-M   'P 1'
#
loop_
_entity.id
_entity.type
_entity.pdbx_description
1 polymer ?
#
loop_
_entity_poly.entity_id
_entity_poly.type
_entity_poly.pdbx_seq_one_letter_code
_entity_poly.pdbx_strand_id
1 'polypeptide(L)' 'MTALTRPALAALALALTASPASAATITVTIDKLVFSPASVEAKVGDTVEWVNKDGLAHTA' A
#
# COMPACT_ATOMS: atom_id res chain seq x y z
N MET A 1 -38.24 19.59 11.85
CA MET A 1 -37.54 18.74 10.86
C MET A 1 -36.44 19.59 10.24
N THR A 2 -35.20 19.42 10.69
CA THR A 2 -34.06 20.20 10.20
C THR A 2 -33.71 19.73 8.78
N ALA A 3 -33.87 20.61 7.80
CA ALA A 3 -33.46 20.33 6.43
C ALA A 3 -31.93 20.18 6.36
N LEU A 4 -31.46 19.16 5.64
CA LEU A 4 -30.03 18.94 5.44
C LEU A 4 -29.45 20.14 4.67
N THR A 5 -28.49 20.82 5.28
CA THR A 5 -27.91 22.04 4.71
C THR A 5 -27.06 21.69 3.48
N ARG A 6 -27.00 22.60 2.50
CA ARG A 6 -26.18 22.46 1.28
C ARG A 6 -24.76 21.94 1.51
N PRO A 7 -23.98 22.41 2.52
CA PRO A 7 -22.66 21.85 2.79
C PRO A 7 -22.69 20.37 3.21
N ALA A 8 -23.73 19.93 3.93
CA ALA A 8 -23.87 18.54 4.34
C ALA A 8 -24.21 17.62 3.15
N LEU A 9 -24.98 18.10 2.17
CA LEU A 9 -25.20 17.39 0.90
C LEU A 9 -23.91 17.28 0.07
N ALA A 10 -23.10 18.34 0.01
CA ALA A 10 -21.82 18.31 -0.70
C ALA A 10 -20.81 17.35 -0.05
N ALA A 11 -20.71 17.37 1.28
CA ALA A 11 -19.84 16.45 2.03
C ALA A 11 -20.26 14.98 1.85
N LEU A 12 -21.56 14.70 1.85
CA LEU A 12 -22.08 13.35 1.60
C LEU A 12 -21.77 12.87 0.17
N ALA A 13 -21.92 13.74 -0.84
CA ALA A 13 -21.56 13.40 -2.22
C ALA A 13 -20.06 13.12 -2.40
N LEU A 14 -19.18 13.87 -1.71
CA LEU A 14 -17.74 13.61 -1.68
C LEU A 14 -17.40 12.29 -1.00
N ALA A 15 -18.04 11.97 0.13
CA ALA A 15 -17.82 10.71 0.83
C ALA A 15 -18.24 9.49 0.01
N LEU A 16 -19.30 9.61 -0.81
CA LEU A 16 -19.79 8.54 -1.70
C LEU A 16 -18.87 8.27 -2.90
N THR A 17 -17.97 9.19 -3.23
CA THR A 17 -17.04 9.06 -4.37
C THR A 17 -15.59 8.80 -3.94
N ALA A 18 -15.29 8.87 -2.65
CA ALA A 18 -13.98 8.55 -2.11
C ALA A 18 -13.70 7.04 -2.28
N SER A 19 -12.72 6.72 -3.12
CA SER A 19 -12.22 5.34 -3.24
C SER A 19 -11.15 5.08 -2.18
N PRO A 20 -11.07 3.86 -1.61
CA PRO A 20 -9.98 3.50 -0.71
C PRO A 20 -8.64 3.64 -1.44
N ALA A 21 -7.66 4.25 -0.78
CA ALA A 21 -6.29 4.27 -1.30
C ALA A 21 -5.76 2.83 -1.29
N SER A 22 -5.47 2.29 -2.48
CA SER A 22 -4.83 0.98 -2.59
C SER A 22 -3.34 1.11 -2.29
N ALA A 23 -2.88 0.35 -1.31
CA ALA A 23 -1.46 0.11 -1.09
C ALA A 23 -0.95 -0.96 -2.05
N ALA A 24 0.26 -0.79 -2.59
CA ALA A 24 0.93 -1.83 -3.35
C ALA A 24 1.69 -2.80 -2.42
N THR A 25 1.80 -4.06 -2.83
CA THR A 25 2.77 -5.00 -2.26
C THR A 25 3.94 -5.14 -3.23
N ILE A 26 5.14 -4.83 -2.76
CA ILE A 26 6.38 -4.94 -3.52
C ILE A 26 7.16 -6.13 -2.98
N THR A 27 7.34 -7.17 -3.79
CA THR A 27 8.08 -8.36 -3.38
C THR A 27 9.56 -8.21 -3.72
N VAL A 28 10.43 -8.39 -2.72
CA VAL A 28 11.88 -8.54 -2.88
C VAL A 28 12.26 -9.98 -2.57
N THR A 29 12.84 -10.66 -3.55
CA THR A 29 13.31 -12.04 -3.40
C THR A 29 14.79 -12.07 -3.06
N ILE A 30 15.17 -12.91 -2.11
CA ILE A 30 16.57 -13.24 -1.80
C ILE A 30 16.85 -14.62 -2.38
N ASP A 31 17.73 -14.70 -3.37
CA ASP A 31 18.15 -15.96 -4.00
C ASP A 31 19.62 -15.86 -4.43
N LYS A 32 20.38 -16.92 -4.20
CA LYS A 32 21.83 -17.02 -4.46
C LYS A 32 22.61 -15.85 -3.87
N LEU A 33 22.26 -15.45 -2.66
CA LEU A 33 22.86 -14.32 -1.93
C LEU A 33 22.63 -12.95 -2.60
N VAL A 34 21.57 -12.81 -3.41
CA VAL A 34 21.21 -11.58 -4.12
C VAL A 34 19.78 -11.17 -3.82
N PHE A 35 19.58 -9.89 -3.51
CA PHE A 35 18.27 -9.26 -3.43
C PHE A 35 17.80 -8.84 -4.82
N SER A 36 16.58 -9.22 -5.21
CA SER A 36 15.97 -8.86 -6.49
C SER A 36 14.51 -8.41 -6.33
N PRO A 37 14.17 -7.19 -6.79
CA PRO A 37 15.08 -6.19 -7.37
C PRO A 37 16.06 -5.64 -6.32
N ALA A 38 17.21 -5.13 -6.78
CA ALA A 38 18.25 -4.59 -5.90
C ALA A 38 17.85 -3.25 -5.24
N SER A 39 16.87 -2.55 -5.82
CA SER A 39 16.30 -1.30 -5.32
C SER A 39 14.80 -1.29 -5.57
N VAL A 40 14.04 -0.76 -4.62
CA VAL A 40 12.59 -0.54 -4.74
C VAL A 40 12.25 0.88 -4.34
N GLU A 41 11.22 1.44 -4.98
CA GLU A 41 10.61 2.71 -4.57
C GLU A 41 9.21 2.39 -4.03
N ALA A 42 8.99 2.63 -2.75
CA ALA A 42 7.70 2.43 -2.08
C ALA A 42 7.05 3.78 -1.76
N LYS A 43 5.72 3.84 -1.85
CA LYS A 43 4.93 4.99 -1.39
C LYS A 43 4.48 4.77 0.05
N VAL A 44 4.16 5.86 0.75
CA VAL A 44 3.54 5.76 2.09
C VAL A 44 2.25 4.96 1.99
N GLY A 45 2.17 3.89 2.79
CA GLY A 45 1.05 2.96 2.79
C GLY A 45 1.36 1.63 2.10
N ASP A 46 2.38 1.56 1.23
CA ASP A 46 2.78 0.31 0.58
C ASP A 46 3.39 -0.69 1.58
N THR A 47 3.38 -1.96 1.19
CA THR A 47 4.02 -3.06 1.92
C THR A 47 5.18 -3.62 1.10
N VAL A 48 6.34 -3.79 1.73
CA VAL A 48 7.46 -4.53 1.12
C VAL A 48 7.49 -5.94 1.70
N GLU A 49 7.33 -6.94 0.84
CA GLU A 49 7.37 -8.35 1.20
C GLU A 49 8.73 -8.94 0.87
N TRP A 50 9.44 -9.44 1.89
CA TRP A 50 10.73 -10.11 1.72
C TRP A 50 10.54 -11.62 1.64
N VAL A 51 11.01 -12.22 0.54
CA VAL A 51 10.90 -13.66 0.30
C VAL A 51 12.30 -14.26 0.26
N ASN A 52 12.69 -14.96 1.32
CA ASN A 52 13.95 -15.68 1.35
C ASN A 52 13.82 -17.06 0.68
N LYS A 53 14.56 -17.29 -0.42
CA LYS A 53 14.68 -18.58 -1.10
C LYS A 53 16.04 -19.25 -0.89
N ASP A 54 16.96 -18.59 -0.18
CA ASP A 54 18.26 -19.14 0.15
C ASP A 54 18.18 -20.18 1.26
N GLY A 55 19.19 -21.06 1.32
CA GLY A 55 19.41 -21.95 2.46
C GLY A 55 19.98 -21.23 3.69
N LEU A 56 20.38 -19.96 3.55
CA LEU A 56 20.88 -19.13 4.64
C LEU A 56 19.76 -18.23 5.15
N ALA A 57 19.75 -17.98 6.47
CA ALA A 57 18.83 -17.04 7.06
C ALA A 57 19.25 -15.60 6.73
N HIS A 58 18.26 -14.78 6.39
CA HIS A 58 18.40 -13.35 6.14
C HIS A 58 17.32 -12.59 6.92
N THR A 59 17.57 -11.30 7.17
CA THR A 59 16.61 -10.38 7.80
C THR A 59 16.34 -9.19 6.88
N ALA A 60 15.16 -8.58 7.03
CA ALA A 60 14.82 -7.29 6.44
C ALA A 60 15.39 -6.13 7.26
#